data_AF-R6ZFD7-F1
#
_entry.id   AF-R6ZFD7-F1
#
_cell.length_a   1.000
_cell.length_b   1.000
_cell.length_c   1.000
_cell.angle_alpha   90.00
_cell.angle_beta   90.00
_cell.angle_gamma   90.00
#
_symmetry.space_group_name_H-M   'P 1'
#
loop_
_entity.id
_entity.type
_entity.pdbx_description
1 polymer ?
#
loop_
_entity_poly.entity_id
_entity_poly.type
_entity_poly.pdbx_seq_one_letter_code
_entity_poly.pdbx_strand_id
1 'polypeptide(L)'
;MIGYQGQVLPAILAAFTLVYLEKFFRKITPQVVSMIVVPFFSLLLSVMAAHFVLGSIGWKVGEAVSTLVFSGITGSFKIVFAAVFGVSYAPLVITGLHHMSNAIDLQLIADYGGTMLWPAWPWE
;
A
#
# COMPACT_ATOMS: atom_id res chain seq x y z
N MET A 1 3.60 -18.97 -0.37
CA MET A 1 2.83 -18.37 -1.47
C MET A 1 3.21 -16.90 -1.54
N ILE A 2 3.48 -16.33 -2.72
CA ILE A 2 3.61 -14.86 -2.86
C ILE A 2 2.20 -14.31 -2.74
N GLY A 3 1.76 -14.10 -1.49
CA GLY A 3 0.42 -13.60 -1.19
C GLY A 3 0.38 -12.09 -1.37
N TYR A 4 -0.11 -11.63 -2.51
CA TYR A 4 -0.47 -10.21 -2.70
C TYR A 4 -1.63 -9.76 -1.77
N GLN A 5 -2.26 -10.69 -1.05
CA GLN A 5 -3.49 -10.48 -0.27
C GLN A 5 -3.35 -9.53 0.95
N GLY A 6 -2.18 -8.91 1.15
CA GLY A 6 -1.98 -7.85 2.15
C GLY A 6 -1.25 -6.61 1.62
N GLN A 7 -0.96 -6.52 0.31
CA GLN A 7 -0.08 -5.47 -0.19
C GLN A 7 -0.85 -4.27 -0.73
N VAL A 8 -0.93 -3.21 0.09
CA VAL A 8 -1.57 -1.93 -0.28
C VAL A 8 -0.67 -1.11 -1.21
N LEU A 9 0.66 -1.19 -1.06
CA LEU A 9 1.62 -0.40 -1.85
C LEU A 9 1.57 -0.68 -3.36
N PRO A 10 1.58 -1.93 -3.85
CA PRO A 10 1.39 -2.23 -5.27
C PRO A 10 0.08 -1.67 -5.82
N ALA A 11 -1.02 -1.70 -5.06
CA ALA A 11 -2.31 -1.19 -5.49
C ALA A 11 -2.27 0.33 -5.71
N ILE A 12 -1.61 1.07 -4.80
CA ILE A 12 -1.41 2.52 -4.95
C ILE A 12 -0.55 2.83 -6.19
N LEU A 13 0.55 2.11 -6.39
CA LEU A 13 1.42 2.27 -7.57
C LEU A 13 0.66 1.98 -8.88
N ALA A 14 -0.19 0.95 -8.88
CA ALA A 14 -1.06 0.63 -10.01
C ALA A 14 -2.08 1.75 -10.28
N ALA A 15 -2.68 2.32 -9.24
CA ALA A 15 -3.61 3.44 -9.38
C ALA A 15 -2.94 4.67 -10.02
N PHE A 16 -1.71 5.02 -9.60
CA PHE A 16 -0.97 6.09 -10.25
C PHE A 16 -0.67 5.79 -11.72
N THR A 17 -0.23 4.56 -12.01
CA THR A 17 0.04 4.11 -13.38
C THR A 17 -1.21 4.21 -14.26
N LEU A 18 -2.37 3.82 -13.72
CA LEU A 18 -3.67 3.94 -14.38
C LEU A 18 -3.97 5.39 -14.76
N VAL A 19 -3.79 6.34 -13.83
CA VAL A 19 -4.04 7.78 -14.08
C VAL A 19 -3.20 8.31 -15.24
N TYR A 20 -1.91 7.95 -15.30
CA TYR A 20 -1.05 8.40 -16.39
C TYR A 20 -1.41 7.76 -17.74
N LEU A 21 -1.73 6.46 -17.74
CA LEU A 21 -2.18 5.75 -18.93
C LEU A 21 -3.52 6.29 -19.44
N GLU A 22 -4.48 6.55 -18.55
CA GLU A 22 -5.78 7.11 -18.91
C GLU A 22 -5.62 8.48 -19.58
N LYS A 23 -4.82 9.38 -19.01
CA LYS A 23 -4.50 10.69 -19.61
C LYS A 23 -3.85 10.55 -20.98
N PHE A 24 -2.94 9.59 -21.13
CA PHE A 24 -2.28 9.30 -22.40
C PHE A 24 -3.27 8.81 -23.46
N PHE A 25 -4.07 7.77 -23.15
CA PHE A 25 -5.05 7.21 -24.08
C PHE A 25 -6.14 8.24 -24.45
N ARG A 26 -6.58 9.05 -23.49
CA ARG A 26 -7.56 10.11 -23.73
C ARG A 26 -7.03 11.19 -24.70
N LYS A 27 -5.72 11.41 -24.77
CA LYS A 27 -5.11 12.38 -25.71
C LYS A 27 -5.05 11.86 -27.14
N ILE A 28 -4.84 10.55 -27.33
CA ILE A 28 -4.64 9.95 -28.66
C ILE A 28 -5.93 9.38 -29.27
N THR A 29 -6.94 9.09 -28.45
CA THR A 29 -8.13 8.33 -28.88
C THR A 29 -9.24 9.26 -29.38
N PRO A 30 -9.83 9.00 -30.56
CA PRO A 30 -11.00 9.75 -31.04
C PRO A 30 -12.21 9.61 -30.12
N GLN A 31 -13.00 10.68 -29.98
CA GLN A 31 -14.10 10.75 -29.00
C GLN A 31 -15.15 9.64 -29.17
N VAL A 32 -15.41 9.21 -30.41
CA VAL A 32 -16.41 8.19 -30.77
C VAL A 32 -16.14 6.83 -30.12
N VAL A 33 -14.86 6.48 -29.91
CA VAL A 33 -14.46 5.18 -29.33
C VAL A 33 -13.84 5.33 -27.93
N SER A 34 -13.74 6.56 -27.42
CA SER A 34 -13.04 6.87 -26.17
C SER A 34 -13.63 6.18 -24.94
N MET A 35 -14.95 5.98 -24.89
CA MET A 35 -15.63 5.31 -23.77
C MET A 35 -15.23 3.85 -23.59
N ILE A 36 -14.70 3.18 -24.63
CA ILE A 36 -14.27 1.79 -24.56
C ILE A 36 -12.75 1.71 -24.50
N VAL A 37 -12.07 2.34 -25.45
CA VAL A 37 -10.62 2.21 -25.64
C VAL A 37 -9.85 2.76 -24.44
N VAL A 38 -10.23 3.95 -23.94
CA VAL A 38 -9.49 4.60 -22.85
C VAL A 38 -9.49 3.76 -21.58
N PRO A 39 -10.65 3.41 -20.97
CA PRO A 39 -10.66 2.64 -19.72
C PRO A 39 -10.14 1.21 -19.91
N PHE A 40 -10.37 0.58 -21.08
CA PHE A 40 -9.91 -0.78 -21.32
C PHE A 40 -8.38 -0.88 -21.35
N PHE A 41 -7.72 -0.08 -22.20
CA PHE A 41 -6.27 -0.16 -22.34
C PHE A 41 -5.53 0.43 -21.14
N SER A 42 -6.05 1.49 -20.53
CA SER A 42 -5.43 2.05 -19.32
C SER A 42 -5.47 1.05 -18.16
N LEU A 43 -6.61 0.37 -17.96
CA LEU A 43 -6.76 -0.64 -16.90
C LEU A 43 -5.92 -1.88 -17.19
N LEU A 44 -6.01 -2.44 -18.40
CA LEU A 44 -5.26 -3.64 -18.78
C LEU A 44 -3.76 -3.46 -18.57
N LEU A 45 -3.21 -2.37 -19.11
CA LEU A 45 -1.77 -2.09 -19.00
C LEU A 45 -1.36 -1.74 -17.58
N SER A 46 -2.20 -1.05 -16.81
CA SER A 46 -1.93 -0.78 -15.40
C SER A 46 -1.88 -2.06 -14.56
N VAL A 47 -2.85 -2.97 -14.74
CA VAL A 47 -2.89 -4.26 -14.03
C VAL A 47 -1.69 -5.12 -14.42
N MET A 48 -1.32 -5.17 -15.70
CA MET A 48 -0.10 -5.86 -16.14
C MET A 48 1.15 -5.26 -15.47
N ALA A 49 1.29 -3.92 -15.48
CA ALA A 49 2.40 -3.25 -14.80
C ALA A 49 2.42 -3.57 -13.30
N ALA A 50 1.25 -3.63 -12.65
CA ALA A 50 1.11 -3.97 -11.24
C ALA A 50 1.68 -5.35 -10.91
N HIS A 51 1.42 -6.36 -11.76
CA HIS A 51 1.87 -7.73 -11.50
C HIS A 51 3.32 -7.96 -11.90
N PHE A 52 3.75 -7.44 -13.05
CA PHE A 52 5.10 -7.73 -13.57
C PHE A 52 6.20 -6.85 -12.99
N VAL A 53 5.88 -5.60 -12.63
CA VAL A 53 6.89 -4.61 -12.24
C VAL A 53 6.60 -4.03 -10.87
N LEU A 54 5.46 -3.35 -10.71
CA LEU A 54 5.16 -2.55 -9.53
C LEU A 54 4.93 -3.39 -8.28
N GLY A 55 4.52 -4.64 -8.43
CA GLY A 55 4.35 -5.57 -7.31
C GLY A 55 5.68 -5.89 -6.65
N SER A 56 6.72 -6.20 -7.43
CA SER A 56 8.06 -6.44 -6.88
C SER A 56 8.64 -5.20 -6.19
N ILE A 57 8.37 -4.01 -6.73
CA ILE A 57 8.79 -2.73 -6.14
C ILE A 57 8.03 -2.46 -4.85
N GLY A 58 6.69 -2.59 -4.89
CA GLY A 58 5.82 -2.38 -3.74
C GLY A 58 6.14 -3.32 -2.59
N TRP A 59 6.49 -4.57 -2.88
CA TRP A 59 6.93 -5.53 -1.86
C TRP A 59 8.25 -5.10 -1.21
N LYS A 60 9.28 -4.74 -1.98
CA LYS A 60 10.56 -4.27 -1.41
C LYS A 60 10.40 -3.04 -0.52
N VAL A 61 9.53 -2.11 -0.94
CA VAL A 61 9.22 -0.92 -0.12
C VAL A 61 8.46 -1.34 1.14
N GLY A 62 7.50 -2.26 1.02
CA GLY A 62 6.78 -2.83 2.16
C GLY A 62 7.72 -3.47 3.18
N GLU A 63 8.62 -4.35 2.73
CA GLU A 63 9.63 -5.02 3.56
C GLU A 63 10.55 -4.03 4.28
N ALA A 64 10.96 -2.96 3.60
CA ALA A 64 11.77 -1.92 4.22
C ALA A 64 11.00 -1.18 5.33
N VAL A 65 9.73 -0.85 5.09
CA VAL A 65 8.86 -0.19 6.07
C VAL A 65 8.58 -1.12 7.26
N SER A 66 8.22 -2.37 7.01
CA SER A 66 7.91 -3.35 8.05
C SER A 66 9.14 -3.65 8.91
N THR A 67 10.33 -3.77 8.31
CA THR A 67 11.59 -3.97 9.04
C THR A 67 11.91 -2.78 9.94
N LEU A 68 11.74 -1.56 9.43
CA LEU A 68 11.96 -0.35 10.22
C LEU A 68 11.00 -0.30 11.41
N VAL A 69 9.71 -0.53 11.18
CA VAL A 69 8.68 -0.53 12.23
C VAL A 69 8.93 -1.65 13.24
N PHE A 70 9.18 -2.87 12.78
CA PHE A 70 9.42 -4.03 13.63
C PHE A 70 10.67 -3.84 14.50
N SER A 71 11.76 -3.31 13.94
CA SER A 71 12.97 -2.96 14.71
C SER A 71 12.71 -1.85 15.73
N GLY A 72 11.83 -0.90 15.40
CA GLY A 72 11.39 0.16 16.30
C GLY A 72 10.62 -0.38 17.50
N ILE A 73 9.76 -1.39 17.30
CA ILE A 73 8.93 -2.00 18.36
C ILE A 73 9.74 -2.99 19.22
N THR A 74 10.61 -3.79 18.61
CA THR A 74 11.31 -4.90 19.29
C THR A 74 12.71 -4.54 19.78
N GLY A 75 13.34 -3.52 19.20
CA GLY A 75 14.73 -3.16 19.46
C GLY A 75 14.96 -2.33 20.71
N SER A 76 16.20 -1.87 20.87
CA SER A 76 16.65 -1.05 22.01
C SER A 76 15.93 0.30 22.13
N PHE A 77 15.34 0.81 21.04
CA PHE A 77 14.64 2.09 20.98
C PHE A 77 13.13 2.01 21.22
N LYS A 78 12.60 0.85 21.63
CA LYS A 78 11.15 0.61 21.79
C LYS A 78 10.40 1.68 22.58
N ILE A 79 10.99 2.23 23.64
CA ILE A 79 10.35 3.26 24.47
C ILE A 79 10.20 4.57 23.67
N VAL A 80 11.25 4.95 22.94
CA VAL A 80 11.25 6.16 22.11
C VAL A 80 10.28 6.00 20.95
N PHE A 81 10.32 4.84 20.27
CA PHE A 81 9.40 4.52 19.19
C PHE A 81 7.94 4.56 19.66
N ALA A 82 7.62 3.92 20.79
CA ALA A 82 6.27 3.94 21.36
C ALA A 82 5.80 5.34 21.74
N ALA A 83 6.68 6.18 22.30
CA ALA A 83 6.35 7.57 22.63
C ALA A 83 6.06 8.39 21.37
N VAL A 84 6.91 8.32 20.35
CA VAL A 84 6.72 9.05 19.07
C VAL A 84 5.48 8.54 18.36
N PHE A 85 5.34 7.22 18.22
CA PHE A 85 4.19 6.60 17.57
C PHE A 85 2.90 7.00 18.30
N GLY A 86 2.81 6.84 19.62
CA GLY A 86 1.62 7.18 20.40
C GLY A 86 1.21 8.65 20.30
N VAL A 87 2.18 9.58 20.37
CA VAL A 87 1.90 11.02 20.22
C VAL A 87 1.46 11.35 18.79
N SER A 88 2.12 10.78 17.78
CA SER A 88 1.77 11.00 16.37
C SER A 88 0.43 10.35 15.98
N TYR A 89 0.05 9.27 16.65
CA TYR A 89 -1.15 8.50 16.35
C TYR A 89 -2.43 9.28 16.72
N ALA A 90 -2.44 10.01 17.84
CA ALA A 90 -3.62 10.76 18.27
C ALA A 90 -4.11 11.81 17.23
N PRO A 91 -3.25 12.67 16.65
CA PRO A 91 -3.63 13.53 15.52
C PRO A 91 -4.07 12.76 14.27
N LEU A 92 -3.44 11.61 13.97
CA LEU A 92 -3.83 10.75 12.83
C LEU A 92 -5.22 10.12 13.02
N VAL A 93 -5.62 9.87 14.26
CA VAL A 93 -6.98 9.41 14.59
C VAL A 93 -8.00 10.52 14.32
N ILE A 94 -7.74 11.74 14.77
CA ILE A 94 -8.64 12.90 14.58
C ILE A 94 -8.87 13.17 13.08
N THR A 95 -7.83 12.99 12.25
CA THR A 95 -7.91 13.19 10.79
C THR A 95 -8.41 11.95 10.03
N GLY A 96 -8.62 10.81 10.70
CA GLY A 96 -8.97 9.54 10.06
C GLY A 96 -7.80 8.86 9.31
N LEU A 97 -6.63 9.49 9.22
CA LEU A 97 -5.46 8.97 8.52
C LEU A 97 -4.83 7.75 9.20
N HIS A 98 -5.20 7.46 10.44
CA HIS A 98 -4.79 6.25 11.14
C HIS A 98 -5.14 4.96 10.37
N HIS A 99 -6.19 4.93 9.54
CA HIS A 99 -6.49 3.77 8.69
C HIS A 99 -5.37 3.39 7.72
N MET A 100 -4.44 4.31 7.41
CA MET A 100 -3.26 3.98 6.62
C MET A 100 -2.27 3.06 7.37
N SER A 101 -2.36 2.94 8.70
CA SER A 101 -1.57 1.97 9.46
C SER A 101 -1.92 0.53 9.09
N ASN A 102 -3.16 0.26 8.65
CA ASN A 102 -3.58 -1.07 8.20
C ASN A 102 -2.69 -1.60 7.06
N ALA A 103 -2.17 -0.71 6.20
CA ALA A 103 -1.23 -1.10 5.16
C ALA A 103 0.10 -1.60 5.74
N ILE A 104 0.56 -0.97 6.83
CA ILE A 104 1.76 -1.37 7.56
C ILE A 104 1.48 -2.67 8.33
N ASP A 105 0.32 -2.80 8.94
CA ASP A 105 -0.11 -3.99 9.68
C ASP A 105 -0.17 -5.23 8.78
N LEU A 106 -0.78 -5.12 7.60
CA LEU A 106 -0.83 -6.21 6.64
C LEU A 106 0.56 -6.63 6.18
N GLN A 107 1.48 -5.68 6.03
CA GLN A 107 2.88 -5.98 5.70
C GLN A 107 3.61 -6.64 6.87
N LEU A 108 3.41 -6.17 8.11
CA LEU A 108 3.95 -6.81 9.32
C LEU A 108 3.41 -8.24 9.50
N ILE A 109 2.13 -8.47 9.23
CA ILE A 109 1.53 -9.81 9.23
C ILE A 109 2.17 -10.68 8.15
N ALA A 110 2.39 -10.15 6.94
CA ALA A 110 3.01 -10.89 5.86
C ALA A 110 4.48 -11.28 6.17
N ASP A 111 5.24 -10.39 6.79
CA ASP A 111 6.67 -10.59 7.04
C ASP A 111 6.97 -11.31 8.37
N TYR A 112 6.18 -11.05 9.42
CA TYR A 112 6.44 -11.50 10.79
C TYR A 112 5.31 -12.33 11.42
N GLY A 113 4.20 -12.55 10.71
CA GLY A 113 3.07 -13.36 11.18
C GLY A 113 2.11 -12.66 12.14
N GLY A 114 2.30 -11.37 12.41
CA GLY A 114 1.42 -10.57 13.27
C GLY A 114 1.81 -9.09 13.30
N THR A 115 0.93 -8.24 13.84
CA THR A 115 1.23 -6.83 14.12
C THR A 115 1.05 -6.51 15.61
N MET A 116 1.87 -5.59 16.11
CA MET A 116 1.79 -5.04 17.47
C MET A 116 1.32 -3.57 17.47
N LEU A 117 1.11 -2.97 16.30
CA LEU A 117 0.60 -1.59 16.20
C LEU A 117 -0.89 -1.53 16.54
N TRP A 118 -1.60 -2.63 16.29
CA TRP A 118 -3.00 -2.81 16.62
C TRP A 118 -3.19 -4.16 17.34
N PRO A 119 -3.93 -4.23 18.46
CA PRO A 119 -4.41 -5.52 18.94
C PRO A 119 -5.50 -5.97 17.97
N ALA A 120 -5.15 -6.86 17.03
CA ALA A 120 -6.16 -7.51 16.19
C ALA A 120 -7.20 -8.13 17.13
N TRP A 121 -8.46 -7.71 16.98
CA TRP A 121 -9.53 -8.17 17.84
C TRP A 121 -9.66 -9.70 17.67
N PRO A 122 -9.94 -10.51 18.71
CA PRO A 122 -9.90 -11.98 18.63
C PRO A 122 -10.90 -12.66 17.67
N TRP A 123 -11.62 -11.93 16.82
CA TRP A 123 -12.78 -12.44 16.09
C TRP A 123 -12.75 -12.20 14.56
N GLU A 124 -11.57 -12.01 13.97
CA GLU A 124 -11.37 -12.18 12.51
C GLU A 124 -10.33 -13.26 12.23
#